data_AF-A0A3P7XQN6-F1
#
_entry.id   AF-A0A3P7XQN6-F1
#
_cell.length_a   1.000
_cell.length_b   1.000
_cell.length_c   1.000
_cell.angle_alpha   90.00
_cell.angle_beta   90.00
_cell.angle_gamma   90.00
#
_symmetry.space_group_name_H-M   'P 1'
#
loop_
_entity.id
_entity.type
_entity.pdbx_description
1 polymer ?
#
loop_
_entity_poly.entity_id
_entity_poly.type
_entity_poly.pdbx_seq_one_letter_code
_entity_poly.pdbx_strand_id
1 'polypeptide(L)'
;MDDITEFVIDNDAIDKVFYEGQLGLRVIVASGARINGKEYGPASNMYKLEGSQFLKAIAKSVLSDRIVSLPSSFGRIDYESKVPSGADISDEAKKALQTWTQSTNSFNQILYAKATQVGCAYKLFEERGDGLTTIKMACLYDRKLKQVERCGAARIKWWRMRKKEAAVISRVRLPTVTTVDETWKKTTDAIRQAARSEAWTTEGRQAGLVVDR
;
A
#
# COMPACT_ATOMS: atom_id res chain seq x y z
N MET A 1 -5.92 -4.49 -35.58
CA MET A 1 -5.91 -5.44 -34.45
C MET A 1 -4.65 -5.10 -33.70
N ASP A 2 -4.80 -4.29 -32.64
CA ASP A 2 -3.66 -3.80 -31.86
C ASP A 2 -3.14 -4.96 -31.00
N ASP A 3 -1.96 -5.46 -31.32
CA ASP A 3 -1.23 -6.46 -30.52
C ASP A 3 -0.69 -5.76 -29.26
N ILE A 4 -1.57 -5.49 -28.28
CA ILE A 4 -1.19 -5.02 -26.95
C ILE A 4 -0.87 -6.25 -26.11
N THR A 5 0.37 -6.34 -25.62
CA THR A 5 0.74 -7.40 -24.70
C THR A 5 0.48 -6.92 -23.27
N GLU A 6 -0.30 -7.70 -22.54
CA GLU A 6 -0.77 -7.37 -21.20
C GLU A 6 -0.08 -8.26 -20.15
N PHE A 7 0.56 -7.65 -19.15
CA PHE A 7 1.15 -8.36 -18.03
C PHE A 7 0.60 -7.86 -16.70
N VAL A 8 -0.05 -8.76 -15.95
CA VAL A 8 -0.34 -8.56 -14.52
C VAL A 8 0.68 -9.35 -13.74
N ILE A 9 1.62 -8.64 -13.11
CA ILE A 9 2.75 -9.24 -12.40
C ILE A 9 2.44 -9.18 -10.90
N ASP A 10 2.55 -10.31 -10.22
CA ASP A 10 2.64 -10.33 -8.75
C ASP A 10 4.10 -10.18 -8.35
N ASN A 11 4.43 -9.09 -7.67
CA ASN A 11 5.77 -8.82 -7.19
C ASN A 11 5.70 -8.33 -5.75
N ASP A 12 6.11 -9.22 -4.83
CA ASP A 12 6.09 -8.97 -3.39
C ASP A 12 6.91 -7.75 -2.98
N ALA A 13 7.97 -7.41 -3.73
CA ALA A 13 8.78 -6.23 -3.45
C ALA A 13 8.01 -4.93 -3.73
N ILE A 14 7.21 -4.90 -4.80
CA ILE A 14 6.40 -3.72 -5.16
C ILE A 14 5.21 -3.58 -4.20
N ASP A 15 4.57 -4.70 -3.85
CA ASP A 15 3.53 -4.71 -2.82
C ASP A 15 4.05 -4.12 -1.49
N LYS A 16 5.29 -4.50 -1.13
CA LYS A 16 5.97 -3.97 0.05
C LYS A 16 6.22 -2.47 -0.06
N VAL A 17 6.67 -1.96 -1.21
CA VAL A 17 6.83 -0.50 -1.43
C VAL A 17 5.53 0.25 -1.18
N PHE A 18 4.41 -0.19 -1.75
CA PHE A 18 3.12 0.47 -1.53
C PHE A 18 2.67 0.38 -0.07
N TYR A 19 2.76 -0.81 0.52
CA TYR A 19 2.31 -1.05 1.88
C TYR A 19 3.12 -0.25 2.91
N GLU A 20 4.45 -0.39 2.89
CA GLU A 20 5.34 0.26 3.85
C GLU A 20 5.38 1.77 3.63
N GLY A 21 5.35 2.23 2.38
CA GLY A 21 5.29 3.66 2.06
C GLY A 21 4.06 4.34 2.66
N GLN A 22 2.88 3.74 2.46
CA GLN A 22 1.63 4.29 3.02
C GLN A 22 1.58 4.18 4.55
N LEU A 23 2.05 3.07 5.11
CA LEU A 23 2.12 2.90 6.56
C LEU A 23 3.06 3.93 7.20
N GLY A 24 4.24 4.16 6.62
CA GLY A 24 5.20 5.16 7.07
C GLY A 24 4.61 6.57 7.06
N LEU A 25 3.92 6.97 5.99
CA LEU A 25 3.22 8.26 5.91
C LEU A 25 2.18 8.42 7.03
N ARG A 26 1.42 7.37 7.34
CA ARG A 26 0.43 7.40 8.43
C ARG A 26 1.10 7.53 9.80
N VAL A 27 2.21 6.86 10.04
CA VAL A 27 2.97 6.98 11.30
C VAL A 27 3.49 8.40 11.50
N ILE A 28 4.09 9.00 10.45
CA ILE A 28 4.61 10.37 10.47
C ILE A 28 3.50 11.38 10.78
N VAL A 29 2.33 11.24 10.16
CA VAL A 29 1.19 12.13 10.43
C VAL A 29 0.61 11.91 11.82
N ALA A 30 0.51 10.65 12.27
CA ALA A 30 0.01 10.32 13.59
C ALA A 30 0.87 10.94 14.70
N SER A 31 2.18 11.04 14.50
CA SER A 31 3.11 11.71 15.43
C SER A 31 3.07 13.24 15.38
N GLY A 32 2.27 13.85 14.50
CA GLY A 32 2.12 15.31 14.39
C GLY A 32 3.19 15.99 13.51
N ALA A 33 3.97 15.23 12.74
CA ALA A 33 4.93 15.82 11.82
C ALA A 33 4.24 16.50 10.63
N ARG A 34 4.85 17.55 10.11
CA ARG A 34 4.39 18.27 8.92
C ARG A 34 4.89 17.57 7.67
N ILE A 35 4.03 17.46 6.65
CA ILE A 35 4.39 16.93 5.34
C ILE A 35 4.16 18.04 4.32
N ASN A 36 5.18 18.34 3.52
CA ASN A 36 5.17 19.44 2.53
C ASN A 36 4.74 20.79 3.15
N GLY A 37 5.20 21.09 4.36
CA GLY A 37 4.86 22.31 5.09
C GLY A 37 3.44 22.38 5.66
N LYS A 38 2.59 21.37 5.36
CA LYS A 38 1.20 21.30 5.84
C LYS A 38 1.06 20.35 7.02
N GLU A 39 0.15 20.73 7.91
CA GLU A 39 -0.16 20.01 9.14
C GLU A 39 -1.37 19.09 8.90
N TYR A 40 -1.24 17.83 9.31
CA TYR A 40 -2.25 16.77 9.11
C TYR A 40 -2.60 16.01 10.40
N GLY A 41 -1.91 16.31 11.51
CA GLY A 41 -2.03 15.62 12.79
C GLY A 41 -1.53 16.50 13.95
N PRO A 42 -1.40 15.94 15.17
CA PRO A 42 -1.41 14.50 15.49
C PRO A 42 -2.80 13.88 15.43
N ALA A 43 -2.84 12.58 15.14
CA ALA A 43 -4.08 11.81 15.02
C ALA A 43 -4.06 10.58 15.92
N SER A 44 -4.78 10.65 17.05
CA SER A 44 -4.83 9.58 18.06
C SER A 44 -5.56 8.30 17.59
N ASN A 45 -6.35 8.37 16.52
CA ASN A 45 -7.17 7.27 16.00
C ASN A 45 -6.67 6.74 14.63
N MET A 46 -5.37 6.87 14.33
CA MET A 46 -4.81 6.39 13.07
C MET A 46 -4.45 4.90 13.17
N TYR A 47 -5.40 4.03 12.79
CA TYR A 47 -5.18 2.58 12.83
C TYR A 47 -4.09 2.14 11.85
N LYS A 48 -3.39 1.04 12.19
CA LYS A 48 -2.47 0.37 11.28
C LYS A 48 -3.21 -0.06 10.02
N LEU A 49 -2.61 0.21 8.87
CA LEU A 49 -3.08 -0.30 7.59
C LEU A 49 -2.53 -1.73 7.43
N GLU A 50 -3.36 -2.67 6.99
CA GLU A 50 -2.98 -4.06 6.71
C GLU A 50 -3.15 -4.38 5.22
N GLY A 51 -2.26 -5.22 4.69
CA GLY A 51 -2.40 -5.72 3.32
C GLY A 51 -3.60 -6.66 3.18
N SER A 52 -4.43 -6.44 2.17
CA SER A 52 -5.63 -7.24 1.89
C SER A 52 -5.58 -7.85 0.49
N GLN A 53 -5.44 -9.17 0.43
CA GLN A 53 -5.47 -9.94 -0.82
C GLN A 53 -6.79 -9.75 -1.57
N PHE A 54 -7.90 -9.57 -0.84
CA PHE A 54 -9.20 -9.27 -1.42
C PHE A 54 -9.20 -7.93 -2.15
N LEU A 55 -8.75 -6.85 -1.49
CA LEU A 55 -8.66 -5.53 -2.12
C LEU A 55 -7.68 -5.52 -3.29
N LYS A 56 -6.58 -6.29 -3.20
CA LYS A 56 -5.61 -6.47 -4.29
C LYS A 56 -6.25 -7.14 -5.51
N ALA A 57 -7.03 -8.19 -5.32
CA ALA A 57 -7.75 -8.86 -6.42
C ALA A 57 -8.77 -7.94 -7.11
N ILE A 58 -9.45 -7.08 -6.33
CA ILE A 58 -10.33 -6.06 -6.90
C ILE A 58 -9.52 -5.02 -7.67
N ALA A 59 -8.40 -4.53 -7.12
CA ALA A 59 -7.53 -3.56 -7.80
C ALA A 59 -7.02 -4.11 -9.15
N LYS A 60 -6.64 -5.39 -9.22
CA LYS A 60 -6.29 -6.05 -10.49
C LYS A 60 -7.46 -6.05 -11.48
N SER A 61 -8.67 -6.33 -11.00
CA SER A 61 -9.88 -6.34 -11.83
C SER A 61 -10.25 -4.96 -12.35
N VAL A 62 -10.01 -3.92 -11.55
CA VAL A 62 -10.15 -2.50 -11.94
C VAL A 62 -9.16 -2.13 -13.03
N LEU A 63 -7.89 -2.50 -12.89
CA LEU A 63 -6.86 -2.24 -13.93
C LEU A 63 -7.08 -3.05 -15.21
N SER A 64 -7.86 -4.12 -15.13
CA SER A 64 -8.25 -4.94 -16.29
C SER A 64 -9.57 -4.50 -16.92
N ASP A 65 -10.12 -3.36 -16.51
CA ASP A 65 -11.43 -2.83 -16.93
C ASP A 65 -12.60 -3.83 -16.75
N ARG A 66 -12.40 -4.89 -15.94
CA ARG A 66 -13.42 -5.89 -15.61
C ARG A 66 -14.43 -5.36 -14.60
N ILE A 67 -14.08 -4.29 -13.90
CA ILE A 67 -14.94 -3.56 -12.97
C ILE A 67 -15.01 -2.11 -13.43
N VAL A 68 -16.16 -1.74 -14.01
CA VAL A 68 -16.41 -0.40 -14.52
C VAL A 68 -16.75 0.59 -13.39
N SER A 69 -17.31 0.10 -12.28
CA SER A 69 -17.64 0.94 -11.13
C SER A 69 -17.39 0.23 -9.80
N LEU A 70 -16.80 0.97 -8.86
CA LEU A 70 -16.61 0.52 -7.49
C LEU A 70 -17.68 1.15 -6.59
N PRO A 71 -18.24 0.39 -5.63
CA PRO A 71 -19.06 0.96 -4.58
C PRO A 71 -18.34 2.10 -3.84
N SER A 72 -19.07 3.13 -3.42
CA SER A 72 -18.54 4.27 -2.65
C SER A 72 -17.96 3.89 -1.27
N SER A 73 -18.16 2.63 -0.85
CA SER A 73 -17.53 2.03 0.33
C SER A 73 -16.05 1.70 0.14
N PHE A 74 -15.51 1.81 -1.07
CA PHE A 74 -14.08 1.67 -1.33
C PHE A 74 -13.44 3.04 -1.55
N GLY A 75 -12.33 3.28 -0.86
CA GLY A 75 -11.40 4.34 -1.25
C GLY A 75 -10.57 3.86 -2.43
N ARG A 76 -10.22 4.76 -3.35
CA ARG A 76 -9.39 4.44 -4.52
C ARG A 76 -8.41 5.58 -4.79
N ILE A 77 -7.18 5.21 -5.11
CA ILE A 77 -6.20 6.10 -5.73
C ILE A 77 -5.59 5.38 -6.93
N ASP A 78 -5.33 6.13 -7.98
CA ASP A 78 -4.78 5.63 -9.24
C ASP A 78 -3.49 6.38 -9.57
N TYR A 79 -2.68 5.73 -10.39
CA TYR A 79 -1.49 6.30 -11.00
C TYR A 79 -1.33 5.72 -12.40
N GLU A 80 -0.96 6.59 -13.34
CA GLU A 80 -0.68 6.20 -14.71
C GLU A 80 0.53 7.00 -15.22
N SER A 81 1.43 6.32 -15.91
CA SER A 81 2.66 6.91 -16.44
C SER A 81 3.11 6.13 -17.69
N LYS A 82 3.71 6.83 -18.66
CA LYS A 82 4.39 6.22 -19.80
C LYS A 82 5.89 6.32 -19.58
N VAL A 83 6.58 5.18 -19.58
CA VAL A 83 8.03 5.06 -19.33
C VAL A 83 8.71 4.26 -20.43
N PRO A 84 10.04 4.36 -20.60
CA PRO A 84 10.76 3.47 -21.50
C PRO A 84 10.56 2.00 -21.14
N SER A 85 10.48 1.13 -22.14
CA SER A 85 10.36 -0.32 -21.91
C SER A 85 11.54 -0.85 -21.09
N GLY A 86 11.24 -1.70 -20.10
CA GLY A 86 12.23 -2.21 -19.15
C GLY A 86 12.57 -1.28 -17.98
N ALA A 87 11.88 -0.15 -17.82
CA ALA A 87 12.03 0.72 -16.65
C ALA A 87 11.76 -0.03 -15.33
N ASP A 88 12.48 0.36 -14.27
CA ASP A 88 12.31 -0.24 -12.94
C ASP A 88 10.96 0.16 -12.33
N ILE A 89 10.08 -0.83 -12.22
CA ILE A 89 8.73 -0.67 -11.69
C ILE A 89 8.76 -0.28 -10.20
N SER A 90 9.79 -0.69 -9.44
CA SER A 90 9.94 -0.27 -8.05
C SER A 90 10.19 1.22 -7.93
N ASP A 91 10.97 1.81 -8.84
CA ASP A 91 11.20 3.26 -8.85
C ASP A 91 9.93 4.00 -9.27
N GLU A 92 9.18 3.45 -10.22
CA GLU A 92 7.89 4.01 -10.59
C GLU A 92 6.85 3.93 -9.45
N ALA A 93 6.87 2.86 -8.66
CA ALA A 93 6.01 2.74 -7.47
C ALA A 93 6.35 3.79 -6.41
N LYS A 94 7.64 4.11 -6.21
CA LYS A 94 8.07 5.21 -5.34
C LYS A 94 7.61 6.56 -5.88
N LYS A 95 7.71 6.80 -7.20
CA LYS A 95 7.19 8.02 -7.83
C LYS A 95 5.67 8.14 -7.65
N ALA A 96 4.93 7.05 -7.83
CA ALA A 96 3.49 7.04 -7.60
C ALA A 96 3.12 7.47 -6.17
N LEU A 97 3.81 6.92 -5.16
CA LEU A 97 3.65 7.34 -3.76
C LEU A 97 3.93 8.84 -3.59
N GLN A 98 5.04 9.34 -4.15
CA GLN A 98 5.38 10.75 -4.09
C GLN A 98 4.29 11.63 -4.74
N THR A 99 3.82 11.28 -5.94
CA THR A 99 2.73 11.97 -6.62
C THR A 99 1.46 12.00 -5.77
N TRP A 100 1.11 10.88 -5.12
CA TRP A 100 -0.05 10.85 -4.24
C TRP A 100 0.08 11.76 -3.02
N THR A 101 1.28 11.97 -2.46
CA THR A 101 1.50 12.92 -1.35
C THR A 101 1.34 14.39 -1.75
N GLN A 102 1.50 14.71 -3.04
CA GLN A 102 1.35 16.07 -3.57
C GLN A 102 -0.12 16.40 -3.85
N SER A 103 -0.95 15.38 -4.13
CA SER A 103 -2.39 15.54 -4.33
C SER A 103 -3.13 15.52 -3.00
N THR A 104 -3.89 16.60 -2.70
CA THR A 104 -4.70 16.65 -1.47
C THR A 104 -5.70 15.48 -1.39
N ASN A 105 -6.33 15.10 -2.51
CA ASN A 105 -7.33 14.03 -2.52
C ASN A 105 -6.70 12.66 -2.29
N SER A 106 -5.65 12.32 -3.04
CA SER A 106 -4.97 11.03 -2.92
C SER A 106 -4.31 10.90 -1.54
N PHE A 107 -3.70 11.98 -1.05
CA PHE A 107 -3.06 11.96 0.25
C PHE A 107 -4.07 11.83 1.39
N ASN A 108 -5.20 12.55 1.33
CA ASN A 108 -6.27 12.39 2.32
C ASN A 108 -6.86 10.96 2.31
N GLN A 109 -6.85 10.28 1.16
CA GLN A 109 -7.28 8.89 1.08
C GLN A 109 -6.28 7.94 1.76
N ILE A 110 -4.97 8.15 1.59
CA ILE A 110 -3.91 7.42 2.31
C ILE A 110 -4.02 7.66 3.83
N LEU A 111 -4.25 8.91 4.23
CA LEU A 111 -4.35 9.33 5.63
C LEU A 111 -5.72 9.06 6.26
N TYR A 112 -6.65 8.43 5.54
CA TYR A 112 -7.99 8.20 6.05
C TYR A 112 -7.93 7.28 7.27
N ALA A 113 -8.04 7.87 8.46
CA ALA A 113 -7.74 7.20 9.73
C ALA A 113 -8.57 5.92 9.96
N LYS A 114 -9.78 5.84 9.39
CA LYS A 114 -10.67 4.68 9.53
C LYS A 114 -10.39 3.55 8.53
N ALA A 115 -9.57 3.77 7.51
CA ALA A 115 -9.10 2.68 6.65
C ALA A 115 -8.14 1.80 7.46
N THR A 116 -8.40 0.50 7.42
CA THR A 116 -7.60 -0.53 8.08
C THR A 116 -7.01 -1.53 7.11
N GLN A 117 -7.48 -1.57 5.87
CA GLN A 117 -7.01 -2.47 4.83
C GLN A 117 -6.70 -1.71 3.56
N VAL A 118 -5.64 -2.15 2.88
CA VAL A 118 -5.29 -1.71 1.54
C VAL A 118 -4.95 -2.91 0.66
N GLY A 119 -5.29 -2.82 -0.62
CA GLY A 119 -4.77 -3.72 -1.63
C GLY A 119 -4.41 -2.94 -2.88
N CYS A 120 -3.15 -3.06 -3.30
CA CYS A 120 -2.63 -2.39 -4.48
C CYS A 120 -2.37 -3.40 -5.59
N ALA A 121 -2.51 -2.95 -6.82
CA ALA A 121 -2.14 -3.71 -8.00
C ALA A 121 -1.50 -2.77 -9.01
N TYR A 122 -0.75 -3.35 -9.94
CA TYR A 122 -0.23 -2.64 -11.09
C TYR A 122 -0.35 -3.51 -12.34
N LYS A 123 -0.28 -2.86 -13.49
CA LYS A 123 -0.42 -3.47 -14.79
C LYS A 123 0.41 -2.72 -15.81
N LEU A 124 1.09 -3.49 -16.66
CA LEU A 124 1.93 -2.96 -17.73
C LEU A 124 1.20 -3.15 -19.06
N PHE A 125 1.24 -2.13 -19.89
CA PHE A 125 0.75 -2.15 -21.26
C PHE A 125 1.90 -1.74 -22.18
N GLU A 126 2.32 -2.64 -23.05
CA GLU A 126 3.31 -2.33 -24.07
C GLU A 126 2.58 -2.10 -25.39
N GLU A 127 2.73 -0.89 -25.94
CA GLU A 127 2.28 -0.58 -27.30
C GLU A 127 3.39 -1.00 -28.26
N ARG A 128 3.02 -1.70 -29.34
CA ARG A 128 4.02 -2.22 -30.27
C ARG A 128 4.63 -1.08 -31.08
N GLY A 129 5.93 -0.85 -30.90
CA GLY A 129 6.75 -0.07 -31.84
C GLY A 129 7.17 1.34 -31.39
N ASP A 130 6.77 1.81 -30.20
CA ASP A 130 7.23 3.11 -29.65
C ASP A 130 8.37 2.97 -28.61
N GLY A 131 8.66 1.74 -28.15
CA GLY A 131 9.66 1.48 -27.12
C GLY A 131 9.24 1.98 -25.73
N LEU A 132 7.95 2.21 -25.53
CA LEU A 132 7.38 2.66 -24.28
C LEU A 132 6.46 1.60 -23.65
N THR A 133 6.38 1.65 -22.33
CA THR A 133 5.47 0.87 -21.51
C THR A 133 4.62 1.83 -20.71
N THR A 134 3.29 1.69 -20.81
CA THR A 134 2.36 2.37 -19.91
C THR A 134 2.24 1.55 -18.64
N ILE A 135 2.50 2.17 -17.50
CA ILE A 135 2.33 1.58 -16.18
C ILE A 135 1.07 2.18 -15.55
N LYS A 136 0.12 1.33 -15.18
CA LYS A 136 -1.05 1.72 -14.40
C LYS A 136 -0.99 1.06 -13.02
N MET A 137 -1.28 1.81 -11.98
CA MET A 137 -1.31 1.33 -10.60
C MET A 137 -2.60 1.80 -9.94
N ALA A 138 -3.19 0.94 -9.11
CA ALA A 138 -4.38 1.26 -8.34
C ALA A 138 -4.25 0.70 -6.93
N CYS A 139 -4.55 1.52 -5.92
CA CYS A 139 -4.66 1.09 -4.54
C CYS A 139 -6.09 1.31 -4.04
N LEU A 140 -6.68 0.26 -3.48
CA LEU A 140 -8.02 0.27 -2.90
C LEU A 140 -7.96 0.16 -1.39
N TYR A 141 -8.86 0.88 -0.73
CA TYR A 141 -8.96 0.95 0.73
C TYR A 141 -10.34 0.54 1.19
N ASP A 142 -10.42 -0.11 2.35
CA ASP A 142 -11.70 -0.24 3.04
C ASP A 142 -12.11 1.13 3.62
N ARG A 143 -13.30 1.64 3.26
CA ARG A 143 -13.97 2.55 4.18
C ARG A 143 -14.75 1.69 5.14
N LYS A 144 -14.30 1.62 6.41
CA LYS A 144 -15.19 1.14 7.48
C LYS A 144 -16.47 1.96 7.41
N LEU A 145 -17.58 1.33 7.03
CA LEU A 145 -18.89 1.81 7.38
C LEU A 145 -18.91 1.91 8.91
N LYS A 146 -19.15 3.09 9.46
CA LYS A 146 -19.64 3.22 10.84
C LYS A 146 -21.01 2.53 10.89
N GLN A 147 -21.07 1.20 10.94
CA GLN A 147 -22.33 0.46 11.11
C GLN A 147 -22.04 -0.98 11.59
N VAL A 148 -21.75 -1.10 12.88
CA VAL A 148 -22.19 -2.29 13.64
C VAL A 148 -23.63 -2.08 14.14
N GLU A 149 -24.22 -0.90 13.97
CA GLU A 149 -25.63 -0.68 14.25
C GLU A 149 -26.50 -0.86 13.00
N ARG A 150 -27.12 -2.04 12.93
CA ARG A 150 -28.36 -2.34 12.18
C ARG A 150 -28.23 -2.49 10.65
N CYS A 151 -28.32 -3.73 10.15
CA CYS A 151 -29.24 -4.14 9.06
C CYS A 151 -29.08 -5.62 8.61
N GLY A 152 -30.22 -6.24 8.24
CA GLY A 152 -30.38 -7.65 7.86
C GLY A 152 -30.13 -8.01 6.38
N ALA A 153 -30.63 -9.19 5.98
CA ALA A 153 -30.66 -9.86 4.65
C ALA A 153 -29.36 -9.92 3.81
N ALA A 154 -28.66 -8.80 3.60
CA ALA A 154 -27.41 -8.71 2.84
C ALA A 154 -26.28 -9.59 3.44
N ARG A 155 -26.30 -9.83 4.75
CA ARG A 155 -25.35 -10.70 5.47
C ARG A 155 -25.42 -12.16 5.00
N ILE A 156 -26.59 -12.68 4.60
CA ILE A 156 -26.74 -14.07 4.12
C ILE A 156 -26.10 -14.23 2.73
N LYS A 157 -26.22 -13.21 1.86
CA LYS A 157 -25.59 -13.21 0.54
C LYS A 157 -24.06 -13.06 0.66
N TRP A 158 -23.58 -12.21 1.57
CA TRP A 158 -22.14 -12.02 1.81
C TRP A 158 -21.47 -13.22 2.49
N TRP A 159 -22.11 -13.85 3.49
CA TRP A 159 -21.61 -15.10 4.08
C TRP A 159 -21.62 -16.26 3.08
N ARG A 160 -22.61 -16.34 2.18
CA ARG A 160 -22.62 -17.34 1.09
C ARG A 160 -21.48 -17.12 0.09
N MET A 161 -21.09 -15.86 -0.16
CA MET A 161 -19.92 -15.53 -0.99
C MET A 161 -18.62 -15.99 -0.31
N ARG A 162 -18.42 -15.65 0.98
CA ARG A 162 -17.26 -16.10 1.78
C ARG A 162 -17.10 -17.62 1.82
N LYS A 163 -18.19 -18.39 1.96
CA LYS A 163 -18.13 -19.87 1.96
C LYS A 163 -17.70 -20.44 0.60
N LYS A 164 -18.10 -19.83 -0.51
CA LYS A 164 -17.67 -20.25 -1.85
C LYS A 164 -16.19 -19.91 -2.09
N GLU A 165 -15.72 -18.78 -1.59
CA GLU A 165 -14.31 -18.37 -1.72
C GLU A 165 -13.37 -19.21 -0.86
N ALA A 166 -13.72 -19.54 0.39
CA ALA A 166 -12.93 -20.44 1.22
C ALA A 166 -12.78 -21.84 0.58
N ALA A 167 -13.80 -22.31 -0.13
CA ALA A 167 -13.77 -23.56 -0.88
C ALA A 167 -12.93 -23.49 -2.17
N VAL A 168 -12.68 -22.29 -2.70
CA VAL A 168 -11.79 -22.05 -3.85
C VAL A 168 -10.34 -21.92 -3.37
N ILE A 169 -10.11 -21.18 -2.28
CA ILE A 169 -8.77 -21.02 -1.67
C ILE A 169 -8.25 -22.36 -1.13
N SER A 170 -9.10 -23.21 -0.55
CA SER A 170 -8.68 -24.54 -0.05
C SER A 170 -8.27 -25.53 -1.16
N ARG A 171 -8.59 -25.25 -2.43
CA ARG A 171 -8.20 -26.08 -3.58
C ARG A 171 -6.84 -25.69 -4.15
N VAL A 172 -6.30 -24.54 -3.75
CA VAL A 172 -4.97 -24.09 -4.13
C VAL A 172 -3.97 -24.72 -3.15
N ARG A 173 -3.26 -25.77 -3.58
CA ARG A 173 -2.17 -26.36 -2.80
C ARG A 173 -0.97 -25.39 -2.84
N LEU A 174 -0.68 -24.74 -1.71
CA LEU A 174 0.53 -23.96 -1.52
C LEU A 174 1.69 -24.89 -1.10
N PRO A 175 2.92 -24.67 -1.61
CA PRO A 175 4.09 -25.42 -1.17
C PRO A 175 4.49 -25.03 0.26
N THR A 176 4.89 -26.03 1.04
CA THR A 176 5.39 -25.86 2.41
C THR A 176 6.79 -25.25 2.38
N VAL A 177 6.93 -23.98 2.79
CA VAL A 177 8.21 -23.29 2.93
C VAL A 177 8.60 -23.28 4.42
N THR A 178 9.75 -23.86 4.76
CA THR A 178 10.17 -24.17 6.15
C THR A 178 11.22 -23.23 6.76
N THR A 179 11.58 -22.10 6.13
CA THR A 179 12.73 -21.28 6.61
C THR A 179 12.50 -19.76 6.61
N VAL A 180 11.28 -19.30 6.90
CA VAL A 180 10.95 -17.86 6.95
C VAL A 180 11.40 -17.20 8.28
N ASP A 181 11.43 -17.95 9.38
CA ASP A 181 11.67 -17.39 10.72
C ASP A 181 13.09 -16.85 10.93
N GLU A 182 14.12 -17.45 10.32
CA GLU A 182 15.50 -17.00 10.51
C GLU A 182 15.81 -15.70 9.77
N THR A 183 15.23 -15.52 8.58
CA THR A 183 15.35 -14.30 7.78
C THR A 183 14.54 -13.15 8.41
N TRP A 184 13.39 -13.47 9.01
CA TRP A 184 12.57 -12.53 9.77
C TRP A 184 13.29 -12.00 11.02
N LYS A 185 13.95 -12.88 11.78
CA LYS A 185 14.71 -12.47 12.97
C LYS A 185 15.88 -11.54 12.61
N LYS A 186 16.65 -11.87 11.57
CA LYS A 186 17.78 -11.03 11.11
C LYS A 186 17.32 -9.66 10.60
N THR A 187 16.21 -9.60 9.88
CA THR A 187 15.69 -8.34 9.33
C THR A 187 15.12 -7.45 10.45
N THR A 188 14.44 -8.04 11.42
CA THR A 188 13.87 -7.30 12.56
C THR A 188 14.97 -6.74 13.46
N ASP A 189 16.06 -7.48 13.69
CA ASP A 189 17.21 -6.99 14.46
C ASP A 189 17.97 -5.87 13.73
N ALA A 190 18.11 -5.94 12.40
CA ALA A 190 18.74 -4.88 11.61
C ALA A 190 17.94 -3.57 11.64
N ILE A 191 16.60 -3.64 11.52
CA ILE A 191 15.73 -2.46 11.61
C ILE A 191 15.77 -1.87 13.03
N ARG A 192 15.78 -2.72 14.06
CA ARG A 192 15.88 -2.28 15.47
C ARG A 192 17.23 -1.65 15.78
N GLN A 193 18.32 -2.13 15.19
CA GLN A 193 19.64 -1.52 15.34
C GLN A 193 19.74 -0.19 14.60
N ALA A 194 19.21 -0.08 13.38
CA ALA A 194 19.17 1.18 12.63
C ALA A 194 18.39 2.27 13.38
N ALA A 195 17.22 1.92 13.93
CA ALA A 195 16.42 2.83 14.74
C ALA A 195 17.11 3.26 16.04
N ARG A 196 17.92 2.38 16.64
CA ARG A 196 18.75 2.74 17.81
C ARG A 196 19.93 3.63 17.42
N SER A 197 20.65 3.35 16.33
CA SER A 197 21.75 4.22 15.89
C SER A 197 21.29 5.64 15.56
N GLU A 198 20.09 5.79 14.98
CA GLU A 198 19.50 7.11 14.72
C GLU A 198 19.07 7.83 16.02
N ALA A 199 18.57 7.09 17.02
CA ALA A 199 18.21 7.65 18.31
C ALA A 199 19.44 8.20 19.07
N TRP A 200 20.58 7.50 19.04
CA TRP A 200 21.81 7.91 19.73
C TRP A 200 22.53 9.09 19.04
N THR A 201 22.33 9.31 17.73
CA THR A 201 22.85 10.51 17.04
C THR A 201 22.19 11.82 17.45
N THR A 202 21.04 11.76 18.12
CA THR A 202 20.35 12.94 18.68
C THR A 202 20.74 13.27 20.12
N GLU A 203 21.39 12.35 20.83
CA GLU A 203 21.79 12.55 22.25
C GLU A 203 23.26 13.01 22.39
N GLY A 204 24.07 12.86 21.34
CA GLY A 204 25.50 13.26 21.34
C GLY A 204 25.81 14.74 21.05
N ARG A 205 24.81 15.61 20.85
CA ARG A 205 25.03 17.04 20.53
C ARG A 205 24.82 18.03 21.70
N GLN A 206 24.72 17.54 22.93
CA GLN A 206 24.63 18.38 24.14
C GLN A 206 25.67 18.11 25.22
N ALA A 207 26.83 17.52 24.87
CA ALA A 207 27.96 17.43 25.78
C ALA A 207 29.19 18.14 25.19
N GLY A 208 29.39 19.42 25.56
CA GLY A 208 30.67 20.10 25.36
C GLY A 208 30.59 21.62 25.24
N LEU A 209 30.75 22.32 26.37
CA LEU A 209 31.37 23.65 26.60
C LEU A 209 30.86 24.11 28.00
N VAL A 210 31.62 24.39 29.06
CA VAL A 210 33.06 24.43 29.41
C VAL A 210 33.10 24.32 30.95
N VAL A 211 34.07 23.58 31.50
CA VAL A 211 34.46 23.66 32.93
C VAL A 211 35.89 24.21 33.01
N ASP A 212 36.10 25.06 34.02
CA ASP A 212 37.33 25.67 34.57
C ASP A 212 38.02 26.77 33.75
N ARG A 213 38.51 27.86 34.36
CA ARG A 213 39.04 28.07 35.73
C ARG A 213 38.88 29.52 36.18
#